data_AF-A0A1L7I7D8-F1
#
_entry.id   AF-A0A1L7I7D8-F1
#
_cell.length_a   1.000
_cell.length_b   1.000
_cell.length_c   1.000
_cell.angle_alpha   90.00
_cell.angle_beta   90.00
_cell.angle_gamma   90.00
#
_symmetry.space_group_name_H-M   'P 1'
#
loop_
_entity.id
_entity.type
_entity.pdbx_description
1 polymer ?
#
loop_
_entity_poly.entity_id
_entity_poly.type
_entity_poly.pdbx_seq_one_letter_code
_entity_poly.pdbx_strand_id
1 'polypeptide(L)'
;MEKEIIGIWHLEKSPEDKYVFSSDGSMKHFIGDSLIKTTKYRIVKTCNEEERPENEFFLKETDENAYVNCYYIDAVNYDHNGLMTLMTQSRGNILVFKKEESK
;
A
#
# COMPACT_ATOMS: atom_id res chain seq x y z
N MET A 1 0.40 2.04 -12.57
CA MET A 1 0.43 2.12 -11.09
C MET A 1 -0.69 1.32 -10.43
N GLU A 2 -1.98 1.61 -10.67
CA GLU A 2 -3.09 0.87 -10.02
C GLU A 2 -3.10 -0.64 -10.27
N LYS A 3 -2.60 -1.09 -11.43
CA LYS A 3 -2.44 -2.53 -11.69
C LYS A 3 -1.20 -3.14 -11.04
N GLU A 4 -0.14 -2.34 -10.85
CA GLU A 4 1.15 -2.81 -10.32
C GLU A 4 1.06 -3.16 -8.83
N ILE A 5 0.25 -2.40 -8.09
CA ILE A 5 0.05 -2.60 -6.65
C ILE A 5 -0.81 -3.83 -6.33
N ILE A 6 -1.56 -4.35 -7.30
CA ILE A 6 -2.37 -5.56 -7.09
C ILE A 6 -1.45 -6.76 -6.83
N GLY A 7 -1.74 -7.49 -5.77
CA GLY A 7 -0.97 -8.64 -5.33
C GLY A 7 -0.86 -8.73 -3.81
N ILE A 8 -0.01 -9.64 -3.38
CA ILE A 8 0.30 -9.90 -1.98
C ILE A 8 1.69 -9.32 -1.71
N TRP A 9 1.81 -8.53 -0.65
CA TRP A 9 3.00 -7.77 -0.32
C TRP A 9 3.36 -8.00 1.14
N HIS A 10 4.56 -8.52 1.38
CA HIS A 10 5.09 -8.80 2.71
C HIS A 10 5.99 -7.67 3.16
N LEU A 11 5.84 -7.19 4.39
CA LEU A 11 6.73 -6.18 4.94
C LEU A 11 8.15 -6.78 5.07
N GLU A 12 9.17 -6.11 4.54
CA GLU A 12 10.52 -6.67 4.46
C GLU A 12 11.10 -7.00 5.85
N LYS A 13 10.80 -6.16 6.85
CA LYS A 13 11.31 -6.32 8.22
C LYS A 13 10.50 -7.31 9.08
N SER A 14 9.31 -7.69 8.62
CA SER A 14 8.38 -8.56 9.34
C SER A 14 7.55 -9.32 8.29
N PRO A 15 8.10 -10.37 7.66
CA PRO A 15 7.47 -11.04 6.52
C PRO A 15 6.12 -11.71 6.84
N GLU A 16 5.85 -11.95 8.13
CA GLU A 16 4.55 -12.39 8.64
C GLU A 16 3.46 -11.31 8.50
N ASP A 17 3.85 -10.04 8.44
CA ASP A 17 2.95 -8.92 8.15
C ASP A 17 2.79 -8.77 6.63
N LYS A 18 1.58 -9.03 6.13
CA LYS A 18 1.27 -8.96 4.69
C LYS A 18 0.01 -8.16 4.38
N TYR A 19 0.06 -7.51 3.22
CA TYR A 19 -1.01 -6.71 2.66
C TYR A 19 -1.44 -7.31 1.32
N VAL A 20 -2.73 -7.55 1.15
CA VAL A 20 -3.32 -8.11 -0.07
C VAL A 20 -4.17 -7.04 -0.72
N PHE A 21 -3.70 -6.52 -1.86
CA PHE A 21 -4.39 -5.51 -2.66
C PHE A 21 -5.16 -6.19 -3.79
N SER A 22 -6.48 -6.01 -3.79
CA SER A 22 -7.39 -6.61 -4.76
C SER A 22 -7.84 -5.59 -5.81
N SER A 23 -8.21 -6.06 -6.99
CA SER A 23 -8.67 -5.21 -8.10
C SER A 23 -10.01 -4.50 -7.85
N ASP A 24 -10.76 -4.92 -6.82
CA ASP A 24 -12.01 -4.29 -6.39
C ASP A 24 -11.80 -3.09 -5.44
N GLY A 25 -10.54 -2.68 -5.25
CA GLY A 25 -10.14 -1.61 -4.35
C GLY A 25 -10.20 -2.00 -2.87
N SER A 26 -10.26 -3.29 -2.53
CA SER A 26 -10.09 -3.76 -1.14
C SER A 26 -8.63 -4.08 -0.83
N MET A 27 -8.21 -3.70 0.37
CA MET A 27 -6.92 -4.06 0.96
C MET A 27 -7.17 -4.87 2.22
N LYS A 28 -6.49 -6.01 2.36
CA LYS A 28 -6.53 -6.82 3.58
C LYS A 28 -5.16 -6.85 4.21
N HIS A 29 -5.11 -6.64 5.52
CA HIS A 29 -3.89 -6.73 6.32
C HIS A 29 -3.93 -7.99 7.19
N PHE A 30 -2.87 -8.79 7.13
CA PHE A 30 -2.71 -10.01 7.90
C PHE A 30 -1.42 -9.96 8.71
N ILE A 31 -1.44 -10.59 9.88
CA ILE A 31 -0.24 -10.93 10.65
C ILE A 31 -0.25 -12.45 10.83
N GLY A 32 0.72 -13.12 10.22
CA GLY A 32 0.68 -14.57 9.99
C GLY A 32 -0.54 -14.94 9.15
N ASP A 33 -1.34 -15.89 9.67
CA ASP A 33 -2.59 -16.33 9.02
C ASP A 33 -3.84 -15.58 9.52
N SER A 34 -3.66 -14.63 10.45
CA SER A 34 -4.79 -13.90 11.04
C SER A 34 -5.10 -12.63 10.27
N LEU A 35 -6.33 -12.50 9.78
CA LEU A 35 -6.85 -11.25 9.20
C LEU A 35 -7.01 -10.20 10.29
N ILE A 36 -6.27 -9.10 10.19
CA ILE A 36 -6.30 -8.00 11.16
C ILE A 36 -7.31 -6.94 10.75
N LYS A 37 -7.29 -6.54 9.48
CA LYS A 37 -8.16 -5.46 8.98
C LYS A 37 -8.48 -5.65 7.50
N THR A 38 -9.67 -5.20 7.12
CA THR A 38 -10.04 -4.97 5.72
C THR A 38 -10.37 -3.49 5.55
N THR A 39 -9.80 -2.85 4.55
CA THR A 39 -10.04 -1.44 4.21
C THR A 39 -10.24 -1.28 2.72
N LYS A 40 -10.71 -0.10 2.32
CA LYS A 40 -10.71 0.32 0.92
C LYS A 40 -9.45 1.12 0.64
N TYR A 41 -8.85 0.88 -0.52
CA TYR A 41 -7.70 1.65 -0.98
C TYR A 41 -7.97 2.30 -2.33
N ARG A 42 -7.31 3.43 -2.57
CA ARG A 42 -7.27 4.10 -3.88
C ARG A 42 -5.90 4.72 -4.10
N ILE A 43 -5.48 4.78 -5.36
CA ILE A 43 -4.31 5.56 -5.76
C ILE A 43 -4.80 6.93 -6.21
N VAL A 44 -4.34 7.99 -5.55
CA VAL A 44 -4.90 9.35 -5.75
C VAL A 44 -3.79 10.39 -5.88
N LYS A 45 -4.09 11.49 -6.56
CA LYS A 45 -3.20 12.67 -6.64
C LYS A 45 -3.27 13.56 -5.42
N THR A 46 -4.41 13.57 -4.74
CA THR A 46 -4.68 14.47 -3.63
C THR A 46 -5.13 13.68 -2.41
N CYS A 47 -4.54 13.96 -1.26
CA CYS A 47 -4.89 13.33 0.01
C CYS A 47 -4.60 14.30 1.16
N ASN A 48 -5.55 14.47 2.10
CA ASN A 48 -5.42 15.42 3.22
C ASN A 48 -5.00 16.84 2.80
N GLU A 49 -5.65 17.39 1.76
CA GLU A 49 -5.38 18.73 1.21
C GLU A 49 -4.00 18.93 0.57
N GLU A 50 -3.17 17.88 0.52
CA GLU A 50 -1.91 17.86 -0.20
C GLU A 50 -2.10 17.28 -1.61
N GLU A 51 -1.47 17.88 -2.62
CA GLU A 51 -1.44 17.42 -4.00
C GLU A 51 -0.02 17.01 -4.41
N ARG A 52 0.12 15.85 -5.07
CA ARG A 52 1.41 15.38 -5.57
C ARG A 52 1.74 15.89 -6.97
N PRO A 53 3.04 16.04 -7.30
CA PRO A 53 3.52 16.27 -8.65
C PRO A 53 3.02 15.27 -9.69
N GLU A 54 3.22 15.58 -10.97
CA GLU A 54 2.66 14.87 -12.14
C GLU A 54 2.91 13.35 -12.15
N ASN A 55 4.02 12.86 -11.60
CA ASN A 55 4.37 11.43 -11.61
C ASN A 55 4.32 10.74 -10.24
N GLU A 56 3.81 11.44 -9.23
CA GLU A 56 3.76 10.94 -7.85
C GLU A 56 2.32 10.74 -7.39
N PHE A 57 2.10 9.81 -6.47
CA PHE A 57 0.76 9.43 -6.03
C PHE A 57 0.75 9.08 -4.55
N PHE A 58 -0.45 9.15 -3.97
CA PHE A 58 -0.74 8.62 -2.66
C PHE A 58 -1.41 7.27 -2.76
N LEU A 59 -1.12 6.40 -1.80
CA LEU A 59 -2.03 5.34 -1.39
C LEU A 59 -2.96 5.92 -0.33
N LYS A 60 -4.24 6.06 -0.66
CA LYS A 60 -5.29 6.44 0.28
C LYS A 60 -5.99 5.20 0.78
N GLU A 61 -5.85 4.92 2.06
CA GLU A 61 -6.59 3.89 2.80
C GLU A 61 -7.80 4.53 3.50
N THR A 62 -8.95 3.86 3.48
CA THR A 62 -10.14 4.26 4.21
C THR A 62 -10.75 3.06 4.90
N ASP A 63 -10.97 3.17 6.20
CA ASP A 63 -11.60 2.10 6.97
C ASP A 63 -13.11 2.25 7.11
N GLU A 64 -13.72 1.29 7.80
CA GLU A 64 -15.17 1.24 8.02
C GLU A 64 -15.74 2.45 8.76
N ASN A 65 -14.92 3.13 9.57
CA ASN A 65 -15.30 4.34 10.31
C ASN A 65 -15.01 5.63 9.52
N ALA A 66 -14.73 5.49 8.21
CA ALA A 66 -14.32 6.56 7.31
C ALA A 66 -13.02 7.27 7.74
N TYR A 67 -12.21 6.65 8.60
CA TYR A 67 -10.90 7.19 8.92
C TYR A 67 -9.98 7.00 7.71
N VAL A 68 -9.26 8.07 7.36
CA VAL A 68 -8.39 8.13 6.18
C VAL A 68 -6.94 8.15 6.59
N ASN A 69 -6.17 7.21 6.06
CA ASN A 69 -4.71 7.24 6.09
C ASN A 69 -4.18 7.46 4.67
N CYS A 70 -3.19 8.33 4.54
CA CYS A 70 -2.50 8.54 3.27
C CYS A 70 -1.03 8.18 3.42
N TYR A 71 -0.50 7.49 2.42
CA TYR A 71 0.91 7.14 2.32
C TYR A 71 1.44 7.69 1.00
N TYR A 72 2.64 8.26 1.01
CA TYR A 72 3.34 8.53 -0.24
C TYR A 72 3.76 7.22 -0.88
N ILE A 73 3.54 7.09 -2.18
CA ILE A 73 4.05 5.98 -2.97
C ILE A 73 5.38 6.44 -3.57
N ASP A 74 6.47 5.85 -3.10
CA ASP A 74 7.82 6.11 -3.63
C ASP A 74 8.09 5.21 -4.86
N ALA A 75 7.79 3.92 -4.75
CA ALA A 75 7.89 2.97 -5.85
C ALA A 75 6.90 1.81 -5.69
N VAL A 76 6.40 1.28 -6.81
CA VAL A 76 5.62 0.02 -6.86
C VAL A 76 6.06 -0.77 -8.07
N ASN A 77 6.67 -1.92 -7.82
CA ASN A 77 7.13 -2.90 -8.82
C ASN A 77 7.92 -2.27 -9.98
N TYR A 78 8.72 -1.25 -9.68
CA TYR A 78 9.49 -0.54 -10.69
C TYR A 78 10.50 -1.51 -11.33
N ASP A 79 10.60 -1.53 -12.65
CA ASP A 79 11.40 -2.50 -13.41
C ASP A 79 11.12 -3.97 -13.06
N HIS A 80 9.91 -4.30 -12.58
CA HIS A 80 9.52 -5.65 -12.16
C HIS A 80 10.37 -6.21 -11.02
N ASN A 81 10.93 -5.34 -10.18
CA ASN A 81 11.80 -5.74 -9.06
C ASN A 81 11.06 -6.39 -7.89
N GLY A 82 9.71 -6.45 -7.92
CA GLY A 82 8.90 -7.02 -6.85
C GLY A 82 8.91 -6.20 -5.56
N LEU A 83 9.30 -4.92 -5.58
CA LEU A 83 9.36 -4.06 -4.40
C LEU A 83 8.27 -3.00 -4.41
N MET A 84 7.73 -2.70 -3.24
CA MET A 84 6.89 -1.53 -3.02
C MET A 84 7.43 -0.75 -1.83
N THR A 85 7.52 0.57 -1.98
CA THR A 85 7.99 1.47 -0.93
C THR A 85 6.92 2.51 -0.66
N LEU A 86 6.45 2.56 0.59
CA LEU A 86 5.50 3.54 1.09
C LEU A 86 6.17 4.40 2.17
N MET A 87 5.78 5.67 2.27
CA MET A 87 6.23 6.55 3.35
C MET A 87 5.04 7.15 4.10
N THR A 88 5.07 7.12 5.43
CA THR A 88 4.02 7.70 6.27
C THR A 88 4.11 9.24 6.28
N GLN A 89 2.97 9.92 6.17
CA GLN A 89 2.93 11.40 6.19
C GLN A 89 3.42 11.99 7.52
N SER A 90 3.12 11.35 8.66
CA SER A 90 3.29 11.98 9.98
C SER A 90 4.67 11.82 10.62
N ARG A 91 5.48 10.84 10.15
CA ARG A 91 6.77 10.51 10.80
C ARG A 91 7.90 10.20 9.81
N GLY A 92 7.64 10.21 8.50
CA GLY A 92 8.64 9.86 7.49
C GLY A 92 9.11 8.41 7.58
N ASN A 93 8.31 7.52 8.19
CA ASN A 93 8.68 6.11 8.29
C ASN A 93 8.55 5.47 6.90
N ILE A 94 9.61 4.82 6.46
CA ILE A 94 9.66 4.08 5.20
C ILE A 94 9.24 2.63 5.46
N LEU A 95 8.22 2.18 4.76
CA LEU A 95 7.73 0.80 4.72
C LEU A 95 8.14 0.20 3.39
N VAL A 96 8.98 -0.83 3.44
CA VAL A 96 9.44 -1.56 2.25
C VAL A 96 8.75 -2.92 2.25
N PHE A 97 8.17 -3.29 1.11
CA PHE A 97 7.46 -4.54 0.91
C PHE A 97 8.04 -5.34 -0.24
N LYS A 98 7.92 -6.66 -0.14
CA LYS A 98 8.27 -7.63 -1.19
C LYS A 98 7.01 -8.30 -1.71
N LYS A 99 6.85 -8.36 -3.03
CA LYS A 99 5.74 -9.03 -3.68
C LYS A 99 5.87 -10.54 -3.50
N GLU A 100 4.78 -11.21 -3.15
CA GLU A 100 4.70 -12.67 -3.19
C GLU A 100 4.68 -13.10 -4.66
N GLU A 101 5.66 -13.89 -5.08
CA GLU A 101 5.66 -14.50 -6.41
C GLU A 101 4.61 -15.61 -6.46
N SER A 102 3.80 -15.61 -7.51
CA SER A 102 2.91 -16.74 -7.79
C SER A 102 3.78 -17.93 -8.22
N LYS A 103 3.75 -19.02 -7.44
CA LYS A 103 4.38 -20.30 -7.80
C LYS A 103 3.71 -20.94 -9.02
#